data_AF-A0A7S4RRA1-F1
#
_entry.id   AF-A0A7S4RRA1-F1
#
_cell.length_a   1.000
_cell.length_b   1.000
_cell.length_c   1.000
_cell.angle_alpha   90.00
_cell.angle_beta   90.00
_cell.angle_gamma   90.00
#
_symmetry.space_group_name_H-M   'P 1'
#
loop_
_entity.id
_entity.type
_entity.pdbx_description
1 polymer ?
#
loop_
_entity_poly.entity_id
_entity_poly.type
_entity_poly.pdbx_seq_one_letter_code
_entity_poly.pdbx_strand_id
1 'polypeptide(L)'
;LDPEPFREKLIELEKFLAANIPQTILEAKEEAQQNREDNGESKYDPGVEEEIESAALAAAIADAEAKSDSDDMSESEIEFYNKVKALKFVASALEFIDLFENSNESFEGMLLSSNASDVTEALRFFVRARHFKLPCAVTGMKQALALMWSNETSIQEEVLKAFLDVFISVP
;
A
#
# COMPACT_ATOMS: atom_id res chain seq x y z
N LEU A 1 -1.31 1.80 9.57
CA LEU A 1 -0.68 0.48 9.50
C LEU A 1 0.81 0.72 9.43
N ASP A 2 1.62 -0.18 9.96
CA ASP A 2 3.05 -0.15 9.67
C ASP A 2 3.23 -0.58 8.20
N PRO A 3 3.83 0.24 7.31
CA PRO A 3 4.00 -0.11 5.91
C PRO A 3 5.10 -1.16 5.68
N GLU A 4 6.08 -1.28 6.59
CA GLU A 4 7.25 -2.16 6.41
C GLU A 4 6.85 -3.65 6.23
N PRO A 5 5.95 -4.23 7.05
CA PRO A 5 5.52 -5.61 6.86
C PRO A 5 4.80 -5.87 5.53
N PHE A 6 4.16 -4.85 4.94
CA PHE A 6 3.51 -4.96 3.63
C PHE A 6 4.54 -4.89 2.51
N ARG A 7 5.56 -4.02 2.63
CA ARG A 7 6.66 -3.96 1.66
C ARG A 7 7.47 -5.26 1.63
N GLU A 8 7.78 -5.84 2.79
CA GLU A 8 8.48 -7.14 2.86
C GLU A 8 7.67 -8.27 2.22
N LYS A 9 6.37 -8.34 2.52
CA LYS A 9 5.47 -9.34 1.92
C LYS A 9 5.29 -9.14 0.43
N LEU A 10 5.30 -7.90 -0.05
CA LEU A 10 5.22 -7.61 -1.48
C LEU A 10 6.44 -8.16 -2.22
N ILE A 11 7.65 -7.90 -1.70
CA ILE A 11 8.90 -8.45 -2.28
C ILE A 11 8.90 -9.98 -2.26
N GLU A 12 8.42 -10.60 -1.17
CA GLU A 12 8.31 -12.06 -1.08
C GLU A 12 7.34 -12.63 -2.12
N LEU A 13 6.18 -11.98 -2.29
CA LEU A 13 5.16 -12.38 -3.26
C LEU A 13 5.63 -12.17 -4.70
N GLU A 14 6.27 -11.06 -5.00
CA GLU A 14 6.87 -10.79 -6.32
C GLU A 14 7.92 -11.83 -6.67
N LYS A 15 8.80 -12.17 -5.72
CA LYS A 15 9.81 -13.21 -5.91
C LYS A 15 9.19 -14.59 -6.13
N PHE A 16 8.11 -14.91 -5.41
CA PHE A 16 7.39 -16.16 -5.58
C PHE A 16 6.70 -16.25 -6.94
N LEU A 17 6.09 -15.16 -7.41
CA LEU A 17 5.42 -15.11 -8.71
C LEU A 17 6.42 -15.15 -9.85
N ALA A 18 7.55 -14.44 -9.74
CA ALA A 18 8.62 -14.48 -10.74
C ALA A 18 9.25 -15.87 -10.88
N ALA A 19 9.32 -16.64 -9.79
CA ALA A 19 9.83 -18.02 -9.80
C ALA A 19 8.82 -19.05 -10.33
N ASN A 20 7.52 -18.76 -10.24
CA ASN A 20 6.44 -19.69 -10.61
C ASN A 20 5.57 -19.15 -11.76
N ILE A 21 6.18 -18.42 -12.70
CA ILE A 21 5.47 -17.95 -13.90
C ILE A 21 5.00 -19.18 -14.70
N PRO A 22 3.71 -19.23 -15.12
CA PRO A 22 3.20 -20.30 -15.97
C PRO A 22 4.03 -20.47 -17.25
N GLN A 23 4.26 -21.71 -17.66
CA GLN A 23 5.15 -22.07 -18.76
C GLN A 23 4.77 -21.41 -20.09
N THR A 24 3.47 -21.22 -20.31
CA THR A 24 2.90 -20.49 -21.46
C THR A 24 3.37 -19.04 -21.56
N ILE A 25 3.69 -18.41 -20.43
CA ILE A 25 4.07 -17.00 -20.34
C ILE A 25 5.59 -16.87 -20.37
N LEU A 26 6.32 -17.88 -19.88
CA LEU A 26 7.76 -17.99 -20.10
C LEU A 26 8.07 -18.15 -21.59
N GLU A 27 7.33 -19.01 -22.31
CA GLU A 27 7.46 -19.16 -23.75
C GLU A 27 7.14 -17.85 -24.49
N ALA A 28 6.08 -17.13 -24.10
CA ALA A 28 5.76 -15.81 -24.66
C ALA A 28 6.82 -14.74 -24.35
N LYS A 29 7.45 -14.78 -23.17
CA LYS A 29 8.57 -13.91 -22.79
C LYS A 29 9.81 -14.19 -23.65
N GLU A 30 10.15 -15.46 -23.82
CA GLU A 30 11.28 -15.90 -24.63
C GLU A 30 11.07 -15.57 -26.11
N GLU A 31 9.87 -15.77 -26.66
CA GLU A 31 9.51 -15.37 -28.02
C GLU A 31 9.58 -13.84 -28.22
N ALA A 32 9.14 -13.05 -27.23
CA ALA A 32 9.26 -11.59 -27.28
C ALA A 32 10.72 -11.12 -27.23
N GLN A 33 11.60 -11.80 -26.47
CA GLN A 33 13.03 -11.54 -26.47
C GLN A 33 13.70 -11.95 -27.78
N GLN A 34 13.37 -13.12 -28.34
CA GLN A 34 13.91 -13.59 -29.62
C GLN A 34 13.52 -12.69 -30.79
N ASN A 35 12.26 -12.28 -30.87
CA ASN A 35 11.79 -11.36 -31.92
C ASN A 35 12.50 -10.00 -31.89
N ARG A 36 12.99 -9.56 -30.74
CA ARG A 36 13.81 -8.34 -30.62
C ARG A 36 15.23 -8.55 -31.08
N GLU A 37 15.84 -9.68 -30.73
CA GLU A 37 17.16 -10.06 -31.20
C GLU A 37 17.19 -10.16 -32.74
N ASP A 38 16.13 -10.73 -33.35
CA ASP A 38 15.99 -10.86 -34.80
C ASP A 38 15.76 -9.49 -35.51
N ASN A 39 15.18 -8.51 -34.81
CA ASN A 39 15.00 -7.15 -35.31
C ASN A 39 16.24 -6.25 -35.11
N GLY A 40 17.33 -6.77 -34.56
CA GLY A 40 18.59 -6.05 -34.38
C GLY A 40 18.58 -5.03 -33.24
N GLU A 41 17.60 -5.12 -32.32
CA GLU A 41 17.60 -4.35 -31.08
C GLU A 41 18.61 -4.94 -30.08
N SER A 42 19.27 -4.08 -29.30
CA SER A 42 20.25 -4.53 -28.29
C SER A 42 19.58 -5.39 -27.23
N LYS A 43 20.06 -6.64 -27.07
CA LYS A 43 19.64 -7.59 -26.03
C LYS A 43 19.73 -7.04 -24.61
N TYR A 44 20.61 -6.05 -24.39
CA TYR A 44 20.92 -5.48 -23.08
C TYR A 44 20.54 -4.00 -23.02
N ASP A 45 19.25 -3.71 -23.08
CA ASP A 45 18.73 -2.43 -22.59
C ASP A 45 18.01 -2.68 -21.25
N PRO A 46 18.59 -2.29 -20.10
CA PRO A 46 18.07 -2.62 -18.77
C PRO A 46 16.63 -2.15 -18.53
N GLY A 47 16.24 -0.99 -19.07
CA GLY A 47 14.87 -0.49 -18.89
C GLY A 47 13.82 -1.30 -19.66
N VAL A 48 14.27 -1.94 -20.74
CA VAL A 48 13.41 -2.74 -21.62
C VAL A 48 13.21 -4.15 -21.07
N GLU A 49 14.22 -4.71 -20.39
CA GLU A 49 14.12 -6.01 -19.73
C GLU A 49 13.13 -5.94 -18.55
N GLU A 50 13.19 -4.87 -17.75
CA GLU A 50 12.22 -4.61 -16.66
C GLU A 50 10.78 -4.47 -17.20
N GLU A 51 10.57 -3.78 -18.32
CA GLU A 51 9.24 -3.66 -18.95
C GLU A 51 8.69 -5.01 -19.44
N ILE A 52 9.55 -5.87 -20.00
CA ILE A 52 9.15 -7.22 -20.45
C ILE A 52 8.78 -8.09 -19.25
N GLU A 53 9.52 -7.99 -18.15
CA GLU A 53 9.23 -8.72 -16.92
C GLU A 53 7.94 -8.26 -16.24
N SER A 54 7.71 -6.94 -16.20
CA SER A 54 6.45 -6.39 -15.68
C SER A 54 5.26 -6.79 -16.55
N ALA A 55 5.43 -6.81 -17.88
CA ALA A 55 4.39 -7.21 -18.82
C ALA A 55 4.08 -8.71 -18.73
N ALA A 56 5.09 -9.56 -18.57
CA ALA A 56 4.91 -11.00 -18.36
C ALA A 56 4.18 -11.29 -17.04
N LEU A 57 4.54 -10.58 -15.96
CA LEU A 57 3.84 -10.69 -14.68
C LEU A 57 2.38 -10.22 -14.80
N ALA A 58 2.13 -9.10 -15.48
CA ALA A 58 0.77 -8.61 -15.71
C ALA A 58 -0.08 -9.59 -16.56
N ALA A 59 0.51 -10.21 -17.58
CA ALA A 59 -0.15 -11.24 -18.37
C ALA A 59 -0.46 -12.49 -17.53
N ALA A 60 0.44 -12.90 -16.63
CA ALA A 60 0.23 -14.05 -15.74
C ALA A 60 -0.89 -13.80 -14.73
N ILE A 61 -0.98 -12.58 -14.24
CA ILE A 61 -2.08 -12.14 -13.38
C ILE A 61 -3.41 -12.18 -14.14
N ALA A 62 -3.45 -11.68 -15.38
CA ALA A 62 -4.67 -11.67 -16.20
C ALA A 62 -5.14 -13.08 -16.60
N ASP A 63 -4.22 -13.97 -16.95
CA ASP A 63 -4.53 -15.37 -17.27
C ASP A 63 -5.06 -16.14 -16.06
N ALA A 64 -4.45 -15.94 -14.89
CA ALA A 64 -4.92 -16.54 -13.63
C ALA A 64 -6.32 -16.03 -13.24
N GLU A 65 -6.64 -14.76 -13.54
CA GLU A 65 -7.98 -14.21 -13.31
C GLU A 65 -9.02 -14.75 -14.29
N ALA A 66 -8.68 -14.86 -15.57
CA ALA A 66 -9.58 -15.43 -16.58
C ALA A 66 -9.91 -16.90 -16.31
N LYS A 67 -8.95 -17.65 -15.74
CA LYS A 67 -9.13 -19.06 -15.36
C LYS A 67 -9.80 -19.26 -13.99
N SER A 68 -9.98 -18.20 -13.20
CA SER A 68 -10.59 -18.32 -11.87
C SER A 68 -12.09 -18.65 -11.88
N ASP A 69 -12.75 -18.54 -13.04
CA ASP A 69 -14.15 -18.93 -13.25
C ASP A 69 -14.33 -20.40 -13.72
N SER A 70 -13.24 -21.14 -13.94
CA SER A 70 -13.29 -22.57 -14.26
C SER A 70 -13.05 -23.44 -13.02
N ASP A 71 -13.94 -24.41 -12.77
CA ASP A 71 -13.85 -25.37 -11.65
C ASP A 71 -12.69 -26.39 -11.78
N ASP A 72 -11.99 -26.45 -12.92
CA ASP A 72 -10.96 -27.45 -13.26
C ASP A 72 -9.52 -26.91 -13.08
N MET A 73 -9.28 -26.15 -12.01
CA MET A 73 -7.94 -25.63 -11.68
C MET A 73 -7.13 -26.66 -10.90
N SER A 74 -5.87 -26.88 -11.31
CA SER A 74 -4.93 -27.69 -10.54
C SER A 74 -4.59 -27.02 -9.19
N GLU A 75 -4.19 -27.82 -8.19
CA GLU A 75 -3.80 -27.28 -6.87
C GLU A 75 -2.70 -26.20 -7.00
N SER A 76 -1.76 -26.35 -7.93
CA SER A 76 -0.72 -25.36 -8.21
C SER A 76 -1.25 -24.04 -8.79
N GLU A 77 -2.27 -24.09 -9.64
CA GLU A 77 -2.86 -22.88 -10.23
C GLU A 77 -3.73 -22.14 -9.20
N ILE A 78 -4.39 -22.86 -8.29
CA ILE A 78 -5.13 -22.28 -7.17
C ILE A 78 -4.17 -21.58 -6.20
N GLU A 79 -3.03 -22.19 -5.87
CA GLU A 79 -2.00 -21.56 -5.04
C GLU A 79 -1.45 -20.30 -5.69
N PHE A 80 -1.11 -20.35 -6.98
CA PHE A 80 -0.64 -19.19 -7.75
C PHE A 80 -1.68 -18.06 -7.73
N TYR A 81 -2.94 -18.37 -8.02
CA TYR A 81 -4.03 -17.40 -8.01
C TYR A 81 -4.26 -16.75 -6.64
N ASN A 82 -4.20 -17.53 -5.55
CA ASN A 82 -4.30 -17.01 -4.19
C ASN A 82 -3.13 -16.07 -3.86
N LYS A 83 -1.92 -16.36 -4.36
CA LYS A 83 -0.73 -15.50 -4.18
C LYS A 83 -0.84 -14.23 -5.02
N VAL A 84 -1.39 -14.29 -6.23
CA VAL A 84 -1.72 -13.12 -7.07
C VAL A 84 -2.74 -12.22 -6.35
N LYS A 85 -3.80 -12.80 -5.79
CA LYS A 85 -4.78 -12.04 -4.98
C LYS A 85 -4.13 -11.39 -3.76
N ALA A 86 -3.24 -12.12 -3.07
CA ALA A 86 -2.50 -11.58 -1.95
C ALA A 86 -1.60 -10.41 -2.36
N LEU A 87 -0.93 -10.49 -3.52
CA LEU A 87 -0.12 -9.39 -4.05
C LEU A 87 -0.99 -8.17 -4.32
N LYS A 88 -2.08 -8.32 -5.08
CA LYS A 88 -2.99 -7.20 -5.36
C LYS A 88 -3.50 -6.55 -4.08
N PHE A 89 -3.89 -7.36 -3.11
CA PHE A 89 -4.34 -6.86 -1.81
C PHE A 89 -3.25 -6.06 -1.08
N VAL A 90 -2.02 -6.57 -1.04
CA VAL A 90 -0.88 -5.88 -0.41
C VAL A 90 -0.52 -4.59 -1.15
N ALA A 91 -0.53 -4.60 -2.48
CA ALA A 91 -0.29 -3.42 -3.31
C ALA A 91 -1.36 -2.34 -3.07
N SER A 92 -2.65 -2.69 -3.14
CA SER A 92 -3.73 -1.76 -2.83
C SER A 92 -3.70 -1.26 -1.38
N ALA A 93 -3.25 -2.10 -0.43
CA ALA A 93 -3.06 -1.66 0.95
C ALA A 93 -1.94 -0.64 1.10
N LEU A 94 -0.84 -0.77 0.35
CA LEU A 94 0.24 0.22 0.31
C LEU A 94 -0.22 1.53 -0.34
N GLU A 95 -0.90 1.47 -1.49
CA GLU A 95 -1.49 2.66 -2.13
C GLU A 95 -2.45 3.40 -1.19
N PHE A 96 -3.25 2.66 -0.42
CA PHE A 96 -4.12 3.23 0.59
C PHE A 96 -3.32 3.93 1.69
N ILE A 97 -2.25 3.31 2.21
CA ILE A 97 -1.39 3.94 3.22
C ILE A 97 -0.76 5.23 2.66
N ASP A 98 -0.22 5.19 1.44
CA ASP A 98 0.40 6.33 0.78
C ASP A 98 -0.61 7.47 0.57
N LEU A 99 -1.87 7.16 0.22
CA LEU A 99 -2.94 8.15 0.13
C LEU A 99 -3.19 8.87 1.46
N PHE A 100 -3.17 8.14 2.59
CA PHE A 100 -3.29 8.74 3.92
C PHE A 100 -2.08 9.57 4.31
N GLU A 101 -0.88 9.17 3.92
CA GLU A 101 0.34 9.95 4.17
C GLU A 101 0.34 11.25 3.36
N ASN A 102 -0.05 11.21 2.08
CA ASN A 102 -0.18 12.40 1.25
C ASN A 102 -1.29 13.35 1.71
N SER A 103 -2.32 12.82 2.39
CA SER A 103 -3.41 13.62 2.96
C SER A 103 -3.03 14.27 4.30
N ASN A 104 -1.88 13.92 4.88
CA ASN A 104 -1.46 14.40 6.20
C ASN A 104 -1.37 15.93 6.27
N GLU A 105 -0.81 16.58 5.25
CA GLU A 105 -0.69 18.06 5.22
C GLU A 105 -2.06 18.75 5.29
N SER A 106 -3.09 18.14 4.71
CA SER A 106 -4.46 18.67 4.78
C SER A 106 -5.02 18.59 6.21
N PHE A 107 -4.78 17.47 6.90
CA PHE A 107 -5.20 17.30 8.30
C PHE A 107 -4.41 18.19 9.26
N GLU A 108 -3.11 18.39 9.02
CA GLU A 108 -2.31 19.36 9.76
C GLU A 108 -2.83 20.79 9.55
N GLY A 109 -3.23 21.15 8.32
CA GLY A 109 -3.91 22.41 8.03
C GLY A 109 -5.22 22.58 8.80
N MET A 110 -6.00 21.49 8.95
CA MET A 110 -7.24 21.51 9.75
C MET A 110 -6.99 21.75 11.24
N LEU A 111 -5.87 21.26 11.80
CA LEU A 111 -5.48 21.55 13.20
C LEU A 111 -5.19 23.04 13.45
N LEU A 112 -4.81 23.78 12.40
CA LEU A 112 -4.54 25.22 12.47
C LEU A 112 -5.74 26.08 12.05
N SER A 113 -6.86 25.45 11.72
CA SER A 113 -8.07 26.17 11.30
C SER A 113 -8.66 27.00 12.44
N SER A 114 -9.37 28.07 12.08
CA SER A 114 -10.08 28.92 13.04
C SER A 114 -11.40 28.32 13.52
N ASN A 115 -11.78 27.15 13.01
CA ASN A 115 -13.04 26.50 13.32
C ASN A 115 -12.78 25.33 14.27
N ALA A 116 -13.30 25.43 15.49
CA ALA A 116 -13.17 24.41 16.52
C ALA A 116 -13.58 23.01 16.02
N SER A 117 -14.60 22.91 15.16
CA SER A 117 -15.08 21.64 14.64
C SER A 117 -14.03 20.93 13.79
N ASP A 118 -13.36 21.66 12.91
CA ASP A 118 -12.34 21.13 12.00
C ASP A 118 -11.11 20.64 12.80
N VAL A 119 -10.74 21.37 13.84
CA VAL A 119 -9.67 20.98 14.78
C VAL A 119 -10.03 19.69 15.52
N THR A 120 -11.25 19.59 16.07
CA THR A 120 -11.67 18.39 16.81
C THR A 120 -11.79 17.14 15.93
N GLU A 121 -12.24 17.28 14.68
CA GLU A 121 -12.31 16.15 13.75
C GLU A 121 -10.92 15.72 13.28
N ALA A 122 -10.00 16.66 13.04
CA ALA A 122 -8.60 16.34 12.75
C ALA A 122 -7.94 15.59 13.93
N LEU A 123 -8.20 16.00 15.18
CA LEU A 123 -7.72 15.29 16.37
C LEU A 123 -8.23 13.85 16.44
N ARG A 124 -9.53 13.64 16.21
CA ARG A 124 -10.13 12.29 16.18
C ARG A 124 -9.53 11.43 15.08
N PHE A 125 -9.25 12.01 13.93
CA PHE A 125 -8.54 11.33 12.85
C PHE A 125 -7.16 10.88 13.31
N PHE A 126 -6.34 11.76 13.90
CA PHE A 126 -4.99 11.40 14.35
C PHE A 126 -4.97 10.35 15.46
N VAL A 127 -5.93 10.37 16.38
CA VAL A 127 -6.11 9.31 17.40
C VAL A 127 -6.38 7.97 16.73
N ARG A 128 -7.33 7.91 15.79
CA ARG A 128 -7.62 6.67 15.04
C ARG A 128 -6.42 6.23 14.20
N ALA A 129 -5.77 7.14 13.51
CA ALA A 129 -4.59 6.86 12.71
C ALA A 129 -3.45 6.27 13.57
N ARG A 130 -3.33 6.72 14.82
CA ARG A 130 -2.37 6.19 15.79
C ARG A 130 -2.72 4.80 16.27
N HIS A 131 -4.00 4.49 16.52
CA HIS A 131 -4.46 3.12 16.80
C HIS A 131 -4.11 2.17 15.66
N PHE A 132 -4.23 2.63 14.41
CA PHE A 132 -3.79 1.88 13.24
C PHE A 132 -2.28 1.89 13.02
N LYS A 133 -1.47 2.59 13.83
CA LYS A 133 -0.02 2.75 13.68
C LYS A 133 0.40 3.36 12.34
N LEU A 134 -0.38 4.29 11.79
CA LEU A 134 0.07 5.06 10.61
C LEU A 134 1.26 5.97 10.99
N PRO A 135 2.31 6.06 10.16
CA PRO A 135 3.49 6.89 10.45
C PRO A 135 3.13 8.38 10.62
N CYS A 136 2.23 8.89 9.79
CA CYS A 136 1.75 10.28 9.82
C CYS A 136 1.10 10.68 11.16
N ALA A 137 0.53 9.71 11.89
CA ALA A 137 -0.20 9.98 13.13
C ALA A 137 0.67 10.55 14.26
N VAL A 138 1.97 10.20 14.29
CA VAL A 138 2.89 10.69 15.33
C VAL A 138 3.19 12.18 15.13
N THR A 139 3.32 12.62 13.88
CA THR A 139 3.59 14.02 13.55
C THR A 139 2.39 14.89 13.87
N GLY A 140 1.19 14.49 13.41
CA GLY A 140 -0.06 15.18 13.74
C GLY A 140 -0.34 15.22 15.24
N MET A 141 -0.08 14.13 15.98
CA MET A 141 -0.24 14.13 17.44
C MET A 141 0.73 15.06 18.18
N LYS A 142 1.96 15.23 17.68
CA LYS A 142 2.90 16.21 18.27
C LYS A 142 2.41 17.63 18.08
N GLN A 143 1.88 17.96 16.90
CA GLN A 143 1.29 19.28 16.63
C GLN A 143 0.02 19.50 17.47
N ALA A 144 -0.82 18.48 17.59
CA ALA A 144 -2.00 18.49 18.44
C ALA A 144 -1.69 18.80 19.92
N LEU A 145 -0.52 18.40 20.45
CA LEU A 145 -0.14 18.72 21.83
C LEU A 145 -0.04 20.23 22.08
N ALA A 146 0.38 21.00 21.08
CA ALA A 146 0.48 22.45 21.20
C ALA A 146 -0.90 23.10 21.39
N LEU A 147 -1.96 22.45 20.94
CA LEU A 147 -3.35 22.90 21.10
C LEU A 147 -3.85 22.81 22.55
N MET A 148 -3.14 22.16 23.47
CA MET A 148 -3.47 22.26 24.91
C MET A 148 -3.41 23.70 25.43
N TRP A 149 -2.70 24.59 24.72
CA TRP A 149 -2.61 26.00 25.05
C TRP A 149 -3.60 26.89 24.28
N SER A 150 -4.57 26.30 23.55
CA SER A 150 -5.62 27.08 22.89
C SER A 150 -6.51 27.80 23.90
N ASN A 151 -7.10 28.94 23.53
CA ASN A 151 -8.06 29.65 24.40
C ASN A 151 -9.45 28.96 24.45
N GLU A 152 -9.70 27.99 23.58
CA GLU A 152 -10.96 27.25 23.52
C GLU A 152 -10.94 26.01 24.41
N THR A 153 -11.89 25.92 25.33
CA THR A 153 -12.02 24.80 26.27
C THR A 153 -12.39 23.49 25.58
N SER A 154 -13.19 23.55 24.52
CA SER A 154 -13.59 22.38 23.72
C SER A 154 -12.39 21.67 23.08
N ILE A 155 -11.43 22.44 22.57
CA ILE A 155 -10.19 21.90 21.98
C ILE A 155 -9.32 21.29 23.10
N GLN A 156 -9.17 21.98 24.23
CA GLN A 156 -8.38 21.46 25.36
C GLN A 156 -8.90 20.11 25.88
N GLU A 157 -10.22 19.99 26.04
CA GLU A 157 -10.85 18.75 26.51
C GLU A 157 -10.64 17.59 25.52
N GLU A 158 -10.80 17.84 24.23
CA GLU A 158 -10.61 16.80 23.21
C GLU A 158 -9.14 16.40 23.06
N VAL A 159 -8.20 17.36 23.16
CA VAL A 159 -6.76 17.05 23.19
C VAL A 159 -6.42 16.21 24.41
N LEU A 160 -6.90 16.57 25.60
CA LEU A 160 -6.65 15.79 26.82
C LEU A 160 -7.18 14.36 26.67
N LYS A 161 -8.38 14.20 26.14
CA LYS A 161 -8.98 12.89 25.87
C LYS A 161 -8.18 12.09 24.85
N ALA A 162 -7.74 12.72 23.76
CA ALA A 162 -6.90 12.11 22.74
C ALA A 162 -5.56 11.61 23.32
N PHE A 163 -4.90 12.41 24.16
CA PHE A 163 -3.64 12.03 24.80
C PHE A 163 -3.81 10.91 25.83
N LEU A 164 -4.89 10.94 26.61
CA LEU A 164 -5.24 9.85 27.52
C LEU A 164 -5.46 8.55 26.73
N ASP A 165 -6.23 8.61 25.64
CA ASP A 165 -6.56 7.44 24.82
C ASP A 165 -5.33 6.83 24.13
N VAL A 166 -4.43 7.67 23.64
CA VAL A 166 -3.28 7.23 22.85
C VAL A 166 -2.09 6.79 23.70
N PHE A 167 -1.84 7.44 24.83
CA PHE A 167 -0.59 7.26 25.60
C PHE A 167 -0.80 6.63 26.98
N ILE A 168 -2.01 6.69 27.55
CA ILE A 168 -2.27 6.26 28.93
C ILE A 168 -3.15 5.02 28.97
N SER A 169 -4.19 4.93 28.14
CA SER A 169 -4.90 3.66 27.99
C SER A 169 -4.01 2.67 27.27
N VAL A 170 -3.75 1.57 27.97
CA VAL A 170 -3.25 0.34 27.36
C VAL A 170 -4.40 -0.22 26.50
N PRO A 171 -4.14 -0.60 25.23
CA PRO A 171 -5.15 -1.23 24.38
C PRO A 171 -5.68 -2.53 24.97
#